data_AF-A0A552Z866-F1
#
_entry.id   AF-A0A552Z866-F1
#
_cell.length_a   1.000
_cell.length_b   1.000
_cell.length_c   1.000
_cell.angle_alpha   90.00
_cell.angle_beta   90.00
_cell.angle_gamma   90.00
#
_symmetry.space_group_name_H-M   'P 1'
#
loop_
_entity.id
_entity.type
_entity.pdbx_description
1 polymer ?
#
loop_
_entity_poly.entity_id
_entity_poly.type
_entity_poly.pdbx_seq_one_letter_code
_entity_poly.pdbx_strand_id
1 'polypeptide(L)'
;MARAQSKEELITFSEESWQKLCSLINSLNEETKNTNFTFKVEDKKEKHWARDKNLRDVMVHLYEWHQLLINFVKKNKRGEKTPFLPSPYNWKNYGEMNDNFQINGQKKSLSEITQQLSESHMKLITLIENFSNKELFTKKYFDWTGSTSLGQYFQSSMSSHYEWAYKKIKLHKKTSEL
;
A
#
# COMPACT_ATOMS: atom_id res chain seq x y z
N MET A 1 -14.27 1.49 3.54
CA MET A 1 -14.36 0.36 2.61
C MET A 1 -14.86 -0.85 3.40
N ALA A 2 -15.72 -1.66 2.81
CA ALA A 2 -16.16 -2.91 3.41
C ALA A 2 -14.98 -3.86 3.63
N ARG A 3 -15.01 -4.65 4.69
CA ARG A 3 -13.99 -5.67 4.95
C ARG A 3 -14.32 -6.89 4.10
N ALA A 4 -13.38 -7.35 3.29
CA ALA A 4 -13.55 -8.61 2.53
C ALA A 4 -13.79 -9.76 3.51
N GLN A 5 -14.72 -10.65 3.16
CA GLN A 5 -15.08 -11.86 3.91
C GLN A 5 -14.72 -13.14 3.14
N SER A 6 -14.31 -13.01 1.88
CA SER A 6 -13.92 -14.13 1.02
C SER A 6 -12.73 -13.79 0.14
N LYS A 7 -12.09 -14.83 -0.44
CA LYS A 7 -11.00 -14.69 -1.42
C LYS A 7 -11.45 -13.88 -2.63
N GLU A 8 -12.66 -14.16 -3.11
CA GLU A 8 -13.25 -13.45 -4.24
C GLU A 8 -13.42 -11.96 -3.92
N GLU A 9 -14.03 -11.63 -2.78
CA GLU A 9 -14.16 -10.22 -2.35
C GLU A 9 -12.80 -9.54 -2.16
N LEU A 10 -11.79 -10.26 -1.64
CA LEU A 10 -10.45 -9.71 -1.46
C LEU A 10 -9.81 -9.32 -2.80
N ILE A 11 -9.93 -10.18 -3.82
CA ILE A 11 -9.43 -9.90 -5.17
C ILE A 11 -10.22 -8.74 -5.76
N THR A 12 -11.55 -8.84 -5.77
CA THR A 12 -12.45 -7.81 -6.33
C THR A 12 -12.20 -6.44 -5.71
N PHE A 13 -12.19 -6.32 -4.38
CA PHE A 13 -11.96 -5.03 -3.73
C PHE A 13 -10.55 -4.50 -3.98
N SER A 14 -9.54 -5.37 -4.11
CA SER A 14 -8.17 -4.96 -4.43
C SER A 14 -8.06 -4.42 -5.85
N GLU A 15 -8.64 -5.11 -6.83
CA GLU A 15 -8.68 -4.69 -8.23
C GLU A 15 -9.50 -3.41 -8.41
N GLU A 16 -10.72 -3.34 -7.90
CA GLU A 16 -11.57 -2.13 -8.04
C GLU A 16 -10.89 -0.88 -7.48
N SER A 17 -10.26 -1.00 -6.32
CA SER A 17 -9.56 0.12 -5.68
C SER A 17 -8.29 0.50 -6.42
N TRP A 18 -7.59 -0.50 -6.97
CA TRP A 18 -6.42 -0.30 -7.82
C TRP A 18 -6.79 0.43 -9.10
N GLN A 19 -7.79 -0.06 -9.84
CA GLN A 19 -8.26 0.56 -11.08
C GLN A 19 -8.77 1.98 -10.85
N LYS A 20 -9.49 2.21 -9.75
CA LYS A 20 -9.95 3.54 -9.34
C LYS A 20 -8.78 4.50 -9.06
N LEU A 21 -7.73 4.02 -8.39
CA LEU A 21 -6.51 4.79 -8.14
C LEU A 21 -5.78 5.11 -9.45
N CYS A 22 -5.54 4.10 -10.31
CA CYS A 22 -4.89 4.27 -11.61
C CYS A 22 -5.65 5.26 -12.49
N SER A 23 -6.98 5.15 -12.54
CA SER A 23 -7.83 6.07 -13.32
C SER A 23 -7.70 7.51 -12.86
N LEU A 24 -7.66 7.74 -11.54
CA LEU A 24 -7.42 9.07 -10.99
C LEU A 24 -6.04 9.61 -11.39
N ILE A 25 -4.98 8.82 -11.24
CA ILE A 25 -3.61 9.23 -11.57
C ILE A 25 -3.47 9.53 -13.07
N ASN A 26 -4.05 8.70 -13.93
CA ASN A 26 -4.03 8.89 -15.39
C ASN A 26 -4.80 10.15 -15.81
N SER A 27 -5.78 10.59 -15.03
CA SER A 27 -6.56 11.80 -15.28
C SER A 27 -5.87 13.11 -14.86
N LEU A 28 -4.69 13.05 -14.23
CA LEU A 28 -3.90 14.22 -13.87
C LEU A 28 -3.10 14.69 -15.10
N ASN A 29 -2.98 16.00 -15.29
CA ASN A 29 -2.04 16.54 -16.26
C ASN A 29 -0.57 16.33 -15.79
N GLU A 30 0.39 16.47 -16.71
CA GLU A 30 1.81 16.22 -16.41
C GLU A 30 2.39 17.19 -15.38
N GLU A 31 1.93 18.43 -15.32
CA GLU A 31 2.35 19.39 -14.30
C GLU A 31 1.88 18.93 -12.91
N THR A 32 0.60 18.61 -12.75
CA THR A 32 0.01 18.12 -11.49
C THR A 32 0.68 16.83 -10.99
N LYS A 33 1.09 15.93 -11.89
CA LYS A 33 1.82 14.70 -11.52
C LYS A 33 3.19 14.99 -10.90
N ASN A 34 3.85 16.07 -11.33
CA ASN A 34 5.22 16.41 -10.94
C ASN A 34 5.32 17.51 -9.88
N THR A 35 4.21 18.20 -9.58
CA THR A 35 4.17 19.25 -8.56
C THR A 35 3.99 18.68 -7.14
N ASN A 36 4.59 19.36 -6.17
CA ASN A 36 4.44 19.04 -4.75
C ASN A 36 3.03 19.34 -4.23
N PHE A 37 2.59 18.58 -3.24
CA PHE A 37 1.36 18.82 -2.52
C PHE A 37 1.43 20.14 -1.75
N THR A 38 0.33 20.90 -1.76
CA THR A 38 0.17 22.20 -1.09
C THR A 38 -0.78 22.13 0.10
N PHE A 39 -0.89 20.95 0.73
CA PHE A 39 -1.79 20.74 1.86
C PHE A 39 -1.40 21.58 3.07
N LYS A 40 -2.39 22.14 3.78
CA LYS A 40 -2.21 22.69 5.13
C LYS A 40 -2.00 21.53 6.11
N VAL A 41 -0.75 21.28 6.47
CA VAL A 41 -0.35 20.11 7.28
C VAL A 41 -0.70 20.32 8.75
N GLU A 42 -0.76 21.56 9.21
CA GLU A 42 -1.07 21.96 10.58
C GLU A 42 -2.47 21.51 11.02
N ASP A 43 -3.40 21.40 10.06
CA ASP A 43 -4.78 20.95 10.28
C ASP A 43 -4.93 19.42 10.29
N LYS A 44 -3.83 18.67 10.15
CA LYS A 44 -3.84 17.21 9.93
C LYS A 44 -3.10 16.46 11.02
N LYS A 45 -3.69 15.34 11.48
CA LYS A 45 -3.15 14.54 12.60
C LYS A 45 -2.16 13.46 12.15
N GLU A 46 -2.37 12.88 10.97
CA GLU A 46 -1.58 11.73 10.53
C GLU A 46 -0.22 12.16 9.94
N LYS A 47 0.86 11.50 10.35
CA LYS A 47 2.24 11.80 9.91
C LYS A 47 2.42 11.80 8.39
N HIS A 48 1.62 11.01 7.66
CA HIS A 48 1.72 10.92 6.20
C HIS A 48 1.41 12.25 5.49
N TRP A 49 0.66 13.17 6.12
CA TRP A 49 0.40 14.50 5.54
C TRP A 49 1.67 15.33 5.44
N ALA A 50 2.51 15.27 6.46
CA ALA A 50 3.81 15.92 6.48
C ALA A 50 4.85 15.14 5.66
N ARG A 51 4.84 13.80 5.72
CA ARG A 51 5.89 12.95 5.14
C ARG A 51 5.87 12.94 3.60
N ASP A 52 4.79 12.47 2.97
CA ASP A 52 4.79 12.31 1.51
C ASP A 52 4.49 13.65 0.84
N LYS A 53 5.42 14.13 0.00
CA LYS A 53 5.42 15.48 -0.54
C LYS A 53 4.81 15.61 -1.93
N ASN A 54 4.73 14.53 -2.68
CA ASN A 54 4.21 14.50 -4.04
C ASN A 54 3.70 13.11 -4.40
N LEU A 55 3.21 12.95 -5.65
CA LEU A 55 2.66 11.69 -6.15
C LEU A 55 3.67 10.54 -6.03
N ARG A 56 4.94 10.77 -6.37
CA ARG A 56 6.00 9.75 -6.28
C ARG A 56 6.12 9.20 -4.86
N ASP A 57 6.14 10.07 -3.85
CA ASP A 57 6.28 9.61 -2.46
C ASP A 57 5.09 8.72 -2.02
N VAL A 58 3.87 9.00 -2.51
CA VAL A 58 2.70 8.13 -2.28
C VAL A 58 2.86 6.78 -2.99
N MET A 59 3.33 6.79 -4.24
CA MET A 59 3.58 5.54 -5.00
C MET A 59 4.66 4.68 -4.34
N VAL A 60 5.74 5.31 -3.83
CA VAL A 60 6.80 4.63 -3.06
C VAL A 60 6.21 3.97 -1.83
N HIS A 61 5.36 4.69 -1.08
CA HIS A 61 4.74 4.12 0.12
C HIS A 61 3.93 2.85 -0.18
N LEU A 62 3.08 2.89 -1.22
CA LEU A 62 2.31 1.73 -1.64
C LEU A 62 3.22 0.55 -2.03
N TYR A 63 4.25 0.83 -2.83
CA TYR A 63 5.18 -0.18 -3.32
C TYR A 63 5.95 -0.85 -2.19
N GLU A 64 6.49 -0.07 -1.25
CA GLU A 64 7.27 -0.62 -0.13
C GLU A 64 6.38 -1.49 0.78
N TRP A 65 5.12 -1.11 1.00
CA TRP A 65 4.17 -1.96 1.73
C TRP A 65 3.79 -3.24 0.97
N HIS A 66 3.73 -3.21 -0.35
CA HIS A 66 3.64 -4.45 -1.14
C HIS A 66 4.88 -5.33 -0.93
N GLN A 67 6.09 -4.76 -0.93
CA GLN A 67 7.31 -5.53 -0.71
C GLN A 67 7.35 -6.14 0.70
N LEU A 68 6.89 -5.43 1.73
CA LEU A 68 6.73 -5.98 3.09
C LEU A 68 5.84 -7.22 3.06
N LEU A 69 4.66 -7.12 2.43
CA LEU A 69 3.71 -8.23 2.36
C LEU A 69 4.24 -9.42 1.56
N ILE A 70 4.83 -9.16 0.39
CA ILE A 70 5.43 -10.20 -0.45
C ILE A 70 6.52 -10.95 0.32
N ASN A 71 7.43 -10.22 0.97
CA ASN A 71 8.52 -10.81 1.74
C ASN A 71 8.02 -11.58 2.97
N PHE A 72 7.06 -11.02 3.69
CA PHE A 72 6.42 -11.65 4.84
C PHE A 72 5.81 -13.01 4.45
N VAL A 73 5.00 -13.04 3.40
CA VAL A 73 4.35 -14.29 2.96
C VAL A 73 5.38 -15.29 2.43
N LYS A 74 6.31 -14.86 1.57
CA LYS A 74 7.30 -15.76 0.96
C LYS A 74 8.22 -16.41 2.00
N LYS A 75 8.79 -15.62 2.91
CA LYS A 75 9.70 -16.13 3.95
C LYS A 75 8.97 -17.11 4.87
N ASN A 76 7.80 -16.74 5.37
CA ASN A 76 7.07 -17.60 6.29
C ASN A 76 6.55 -18.89 5.62
N LYS A 77 6.16 -18.86 4.32
CA LYS A 77 5.83 -20.09 3.58
C LYS A 77 7.02 -21.05 3.43
N ARG A 78 8.26 -20.55 3.48
CA ARG A 78 9.48 -21.37 3.47
C ARG A 78 9.94 -21.81 4.86
N GLY A 79 9.17 -21.50 5.91
CA GLY A 79 9.54 -21.80 7.30
C GLY A 79 10.48 -20.78 7.96
N GLU A 80 10.84 -19.70 7.26
CA GLU A 80 11.64 -18.61 7.81
C GLU A 80 10.74 -17.65 8.61
N LYS A 81 10.52 -17.96 9.89
CA LYS A 81 9.66 -17.16 10.79
C LYS A 81 10.10 -15.69 10.80
N THR A 82 9.29 -14.85 10.16
CA THR A 82 9.60 -13.43 9.94
C THR A 82 8.38 -12.58 10.32
N PRO A 83 8.53 -11.55 11.17
CA PRO A 83 7.44 -10.61 11.43
C PRO A 83 7.10 -9.79 10.18
N PHE A 84 5.85 -9.29 10.09
CA PHE A 84 5.45 -8.43 8.98
C PHE A 84 6.27 -7.14 8.90
N LEU A 85 6.54 -6.51 10.05
CA LEU A 85 7.44 -5.38 10.16
C LEU A 85 8.87 -5.88 10.42
N PRO A 86 9.85 -5.53 9.56
CA PRO A 86 11.22 -5.97 9.73
C PRO A 86 11.88 -5.28 10.93
N SER A 87 12.80 -5.98 11.60
CA SER A 87 13.64 -5.39 12.64
C SER A 87 14.42 -4.17 12.11
N PRO A 88 14.56 -3.07 12.87
CA PRO A 88 14.17 -2.88 14.29
C PRO A 88 12.73 -2.37 14.50
N TYR A 89 11.89 -2.39 13.47
CA TYR A 89 10.57 -1.76 13.52
C TYR A 89 9.48 -2.67 14.10
N ASN A 90 8.49 -2.03 14.71
CA ASN A 90 7.27 -2.60 15.25
C ASN A 90 6.13 -1.58 15.10
N TRP A 91 4.91 -1.95 15.49
CA TRP A 91 3.73 -1.09 15.30
C TRP A 91 3.77 0.24 16.07
N LYS A 92 4.67 0.40 17.05
CA LYS A 92 4.86 1.68 17.77
C LYS A 92 5.79 2.65 17.03
N ASN A 93 6.78 2.14 16.29
CA ASN A 93 7.80 2.95 15.62
C ASN A 93 7.86 2.79 14.09
N TYR A 94 6.94 2.04 13.47
CA TYR A 94 6.89 1.87 12.01
C TYR A 94 6.75 3.20 11.22
N GLY A 95 6.39 4.29 11.89
CA GLY A 95 6.47 5.64 11.33
C GLY A 95 7.87 5.96 10.80
N GLU A 96 8.92 5.62 11.56
CA GLU A 96 10.32 5.83 11.17
C GLU A 96 10.70 5.00 9.93
N MET A 97 10.17 3.78 9.82
CA MET A 97 10.33 2.95 8.62
C MET A 97 9.70 3.63 7.40
N ASN A 98 8.51 4.21 7.57
CA ASN A 98 7.84 4.91 6.47
C ASN A 98 8.59 6.18 6.07
N ASP A 99 9.21 6.89 7.01
CA ASP A 99 10.07 8.04 6.71
C ASP A 99 11.28 7.59 5.87
N ASN A 100 11.87 6.45 6.22
CA ASN A 100 12.94 5.83 5.43
C ASN A 100 12.48 5.37 4.03
N PHE A 101 11.24 4.90 3.87
CA PHE A 101 10.68 4.65 2.55
C PHE A 101 10.68 5.91 1.69
N GLN A 102 10.23 7.04 2.25
CA GLN A 102 10.20 8.32 1.54
C GLN A 102 11.62 8.77 1.15
N ILE A 103 12.58 8.72 2.08
CA ILE A 103 13.98 9.12 1.85
C ILE A 103 14.62 8.27 0.75
N ASN A 104 14.48 6.94 0.83
CA ASN A 104 15.06 6.03 -0.16
C ASN A 104 14.39 6.18 -1.54
N GLY A 105 13.08 6.47 -1.55
CA GLY A 105 12.30 6.70 -2.75
C GLY A 105 12.71 7.93 -3.56
N GLN A 106 13.45 8.88 -2.97
CA GLN A 106 13.90 10.09 -3.69
C GLN A 106 14.82 9.78 -4.88
N LYS A 107 15.48 8.62 -4.87
CA LYS A 107 16.35 8.16 -5.95
C LYS A 107 15.60 7.63 -7.18
N LYS A 108 14.29 7.38 -7.06
CA LYS A 108 13.45 6.81 -8.12
C LYS A 108 12.71 7.91 -8.86
N SER A 109 12.54 7.73 -10.17
CA SER A 109 11.63 8.57 -10.95
C SER A 109 10.16 8.20 -10.68
N LEU A 110 9.23 9.11 -10.96
CA LEU A 110 7.79 8.82 -10.88
C LEU A 110 7.40 7.67 -11.81
N SER A 111 7.96 7.63 -13.02
CA SER A 111 7.72 6.56 -14.00
C SER A 111 8.18 5.20 -13.48
N GLU A 112 9.43 5.13 -12.97
CA GLU A 112 10.01 3.91 -12.42
C GLU A 112 9.17 3.34 -11.27
N ILE A 113 8.80 4.19 -10.30
CA ILE A 113 8.03 3.69 -9.15
C ILE A 113 6.60 3.30 -9.54
N THR A 114 6.01 3.96 -10.54
CA THR A 114 4.67 3.61 -11.04
C THR A 114 4.69 2.23 -11.69
N GLN A 115 5.72 1.93 -12.50
CA GLN A 115 5.90 0.60 -13.08
C GLN A 115 6.12 -0.46 -11.98
N GLN A 116 7.04 -0.22 -11.04
CA GLN A 116 7.32 -1.14 -9.93
C GLN A 116 6.07 -1.41 -9.08
N LEU A 117 5.27 -0.38 -8.83
CA LEU A 117 4.02 -0.51 -8.09
C LEU A 117 3.02 -1.40 -8.83
N SER A 118 2.81 -1.18 -10.13
CA SER A 118 1.94 -2.02 -10.97
C SER A 118 2.38 -3.48 -10.98
N GLU A 119 3.68 -3.74 -11.18
CA GLU A 119 4.23 -5.10 -11.13
C GLU A 119 4.03 -5.76 -9.76
N SER A 120 4.20 -5.01 -8.68
CA SER A 120 4.00 -5.52 -7.32
C SER A 120 2.54 -5.79 -6.99
N HIS A 121 1.60 -5.01 -7.55
CA HIS A 121 0.17 -5.26 -7.44
C HIS A 121 -0.19 -6.60 -8.10
N MET A 122 0.23 -6.83 -9.35
CA MET A 122 0.01 -8.11 -10.05
C MET A 122 0.61 -9.29 -9.28
N LYS A 123 1.83 -9.14 -8.74
CA LYS A 123 2.47 -10.18 -7.91
C LYS A 123 1.65 -10.52 -6.67
N LEU A 124 1.00 -9.53 -6.03
CA LEU A 124 0.14 -9.76 -4.88
C LEU A 124 -1.17 -10.46 -5.26
N ILE A 125 -1.78 -10.10 -6.40
CA ILE A 125 -2.97 -10.80 -6.92
C ILE A 125 -2.67 -12.27 -7.17
N THR A 126 -1.60 -12.57 -7.92
CA THR A 126 -1.14 -13.96 -8.12
C THR A 126 -0.84 -14.66 -6.79
N LEU A 127 -0.31 -13.94 -5.80
CA LEU A 127 -0.06 -14.52 -4.48
C LEU A 127 -1.36 -14.89 -3.75
N ILE A 128 -2.41 -14.06 -3.81
CA ILE A 128 -3.74 -14.36 -3.25
C ILE A 128 -4.34 -15.59 -3.92
N GLU A 129 -4.19 -15.72 -5.24
CA GLU A 129 -4.71 -16.86 -6.02
C GLU A 129 -4.16 -18.20 -5.54
N ASN A 130 -2.94 -18.22 -5.01
CA ASN A 130 -2.27 -19.42 -4.48
C ASN A 130 -2.76 -19.85 -3.07
N PHE A 131 -3.73 -19.16 -2.49
CA PHE A 131 -4.35 -19.55 -1.22
C PHE A 131 -5.81 -19.92 -1.39
N SER A 132 -6.28 -20.81 -0.54
CA SER A 132 -7.69 -21.12 -0.35
C SER A 132 -8.40 -20.05 0.48
N ASN A 133 -9.74 -20.03 0.40
CA ASN A 133 -10.54 -19.15 1.25
C ASN A 133 -10.29 -19.40 2.75
N LYS A 134 -10.12 -20.67 3.14
CA LYS A 134 -9.84 -21.06 4.53
C LYS A 134 -8.50 -20.50 5.02
N GLU A 135 -7.45 -20.61 4.21
CA GLU A 135 -6.12 -20.05 4.52
C GLU A 135 -6.15 -18.52 4.70
N LEU A 136 -6.94 -17.83 3.88
CA LEU A 136 -7.02 -16.36 3.91
C LEU A 136 -7.89 -15.83 5.05
N PHE A 137 -9.00 -16.50 5.38
CA PHE A 137 -10.04 -15.94 6.27
C PHE A 137 -10.19 -16.64 7.61
N THR A 138 -9.51 -17.76 7.84
CA THR A 138 -9.44 -18.35 9.19
C THR A 138 -8.40 -17.59 10.02
N LYS A 139 -8.82 -17.03 11.16
CA LYS A 139 -7.90 -16.39 12.11
C LYS A 139 -6.88 -17.41 12.60
N LYS A 140 -5.61 -16.99 12.67
CA LYS A 140 -4.50 -17.85 13.13
C LYS A 140 -4.36 -19.18 12.37
N TYR A 141 -4.83 -19.24 11.11
CA TYR A 141 -4.61 -20.41 10.26
C TYR A 141 -3.11 -20.70 10.13
N PHE A 142 -2.34 -19.63 9.91
CA PHE A 142 -0.90 -19.66 9.94
C PHE A 142 -0.42 -19.13 11.31
N ASP A 143 0.56 -19.80 11.91
CA ASP A 143 1.12 -19.40 13.21
C ASP A 143 1.83 -18.03 13.15
N TRP A 144 2.29 -17.63 11.96
CA TRP A 144 2.96 -16.37 11.69
C TRP A 144 2.03 -15.17 11.42
N THR A 145 0.70 -15.34 11.38
CA THR A 145 -0.24 -14.20 11.22
C THR A 145 -0.63 -13.53 12.54
N GLY A 146 -0.07 -13.99 13.67
CA GLY A 146 -0.35 -13.42 14.99
C GLY A 146 -1.78 -13.71 15.44
N SER A 147 -2.58 -12.66 15.73
CA SER A 147 -3.97 -12.81 16.17
C SER A 147 -5.01 -12.70 15.05
N THR A 148 -4.59 -12.38 13.82
CA THR A 148 -5.48 -12.12 12.68
C THR A 148 -5.38 -13.20 11.60
N SER A 149 -6.15 -13.05 10.52
CA SER A 149 -6.08 -13.87 9.31
C SER A 149 -5.12 -13.27 8.28
N LEU A 150 -4.61 -14.09 7.35
CA LEU A 150 -3.72 -13.62 6.29
C LEU A 150 -4.41 -12.60 5.37
N GLY A 151 -5.69 -12.79 5.06
CA GLY A 151 -6.48 -11.87 4.25
C GLY A 151 -6.50 -10.44 4.80
N GLN A 152 -6.37 -10.26 6.12
CA GLN A 152 -6.28 -8.93 6.72
C GLN A 152 -4.99 -8.18 6.31
N TYR A 153 -3.87 -8.89 6.18
CA TYR A 153 -2.61 -8.27 5.74
C TYR A 153 -2.69 -7.84 4.28
N PHE A 154 -3.29 -8.66 3.41
CA PHE A 154 -3.58 -8.30 2.02
C PHE A 154 -4.51 -7.09 1.94
N GLN A 155 -5.67 -7.13 2.60
CA GLN A 155 -6.63 -6.03 2.57
C GLN A 155 -6.02 -4.72 3.09
N SER A 156 -5.19 -4.77 4.14
CA SER A 156 -4.53 -3.60 4.71
C SER A 156 -3.50 -3.00 3.76
N SER A 157 -2.74 -3.83 3.05
CA SER A 157 -1.63 -3.38 2.18
C SER A 157 -2.07 -3.06 0.76
N MET A 158 -3.26 -3.51 0.34
CA MET A 158 -3.82 -3.31 -0.99
C MET A 158 -5.03 -2.36 -0.93
N SER A 159 -6.26 -2.87 -1.02
CA SER A 159 -7.48 -2.08 -1.17
C SER A 159 -7.62 -0.92 -0.17
N SER A 160 -7.29 -1.14 1.11
CA SER A 160 -7.33 -0.09 2.14
C SER A 160 -6.30 1.02 1.89
N HIS A 161 -5.10 0.63 1.45
CA HIS A 161 -4.02 1.56 1.10
C HIS A 161 -4.29 2.30 -0.21
N TYR A 162 -4.88 1.65 -1.21
CA TYR A 162 -5.29 2.30 -2.45
C TYR A 162 -6.37 3.35 -2.20
N GLU A 163 -7.34 3.09 -1.33
CA GLU A 163 -8.33 4.10 -0.94
C GLU A 163 -7.72 5.28 -0.18
N TRP A 164 -6.75 5.02 0.70
CA TRP A 164 -5.98 6.08 1.35
C TRP A 164 -5.27 6.95 0.31
N ALA A 165 -4.53 6.34 -0.62
CA ALA A 165 -3.81 7.03 -1.68
C ALA A 165 -4.77 7.82 -2.59
N TYR A 166 -5.89 7.21 -2.98
CA TYR A 166 -6.93 7.84 -3.79
C TYR A 166 -7.43 9.13 -3.13
N LYS A 167 -7.76 9.10 -1.83
CA LYS A 167 -8.22 10.30 -1.11
C LYS A 167 -7.17 11.41 -1.11
N LYS A 168 -5.91 11.05 -0.87
CA LYS A 168 -4.79 12.00 -0.84
C LYS A 168 -4.56 12.64 -2.22
N ILE A 169 -4.51 11.83 -3.28
CA ILE A 169 -4.29 12.30 -4.66
C ILE A 169 -5.51 13.07 -5.18
N LYS A 170 -6.72 12.68 -4.80
CA LYS A 170 -7.94 13.41 -5.18
C LYS A 170 -7.96 14.81 -4.58
N LEU A 171 -7.49 14.96 -3.35
CA LEU A 171 -7.33 16.27 -2.73
C LEU A 171 -6.30 17.10 -3.50
N HIS A 172 -5.14 16.53 -3.85
CA HIS A 172 -4.12 17.19 -4.66
C HIS A 172 -4.68 17.69 -5.99
N LYS A 173 -5.37 16.82 -6.74
CA LYS A 173 -6.03 17.19 -8.00
C LYS A 173 -6.92 18.42 -7.84
N LYS A 174 -7.78 18.40 -6.81
CA LYS A 174 -8.70 19.51 -6.54
C LYS A 174 -7.97 20.81 -6.20
N THR A 175 -6.81 20.76 -5.55
CA THR A 175 -6.07 21.96 -5.14
C THR A 175 -5.11 22.49 -6.21
N SER A 176 -4.72 21.66 -7.18
CA SER A 176 -3.73 22.01 -8.21
C SER A 176 -4.34 22.31 -9.58
N GLU A 177 -5.59 21.93 -9.83
CA GLU A 177 -6.32 22.22 -11.08
C GLU A 177 -7.43 23.27 -10.89
N LEU A 178 -7.27 24.13 -9.88
CA LEU A 178 -8.06 25.36 -9.67
C LEU A 178 -7.40 26.52 -10.42
#